data_AF-A0A0D2KKC9-F1
#
_entry.id   AF-A0A0D2KKC9-F1
#
_cell.length_a   1.000
_cell.length_b   1.000
_cell.length_c   1.000
_cell.angle_alpha   90.00
_cell.angle_beta   90.00
_cell.angle_gamma   90.00
#
_symmetry.space_group_name_H-M   'P 1'
#
loop_
_entity.id
_entity.type
_entity.pdbx_description
1 polymer ?
#
loop_
_entity_poly.entity_id
_entity_poly.type
_entity_poly.pdbx_seq_one_letter_code
_entity_poly.pdbx_strand_id
1 'polypeptide(L)'
;MPNGVGNLQKGERYANMDYIIASAMSHFHELRSVGLSYDICCQWYPNMYQQMTGWPEQLHILPMLATWPLIPKFHEPAHNEKAHEQYSFNLAVGFGKSDGEVPERGWAGHNGLGNTTKMQGPGSRHDVLDDHFGSWNWVKYHTMGASLIQKYKAAVIEQNRQTEAHRGFTESLPGHLVKDWDNMCVVWEEDGFPKTKPNPYELKGARMTEAKPSGPEDEANIPVVPEERHRRDGTGQTHFSISWIWRVEGANVAEAEDGGDYSSLRLEWAQSRAHAQCCKEELQLLLEEMRRMLDFLKYKADWWENEAMSRMTASPELREGLSSYAASQADVQTGLASSFVWLWRKPLDLVKERQVDKESQAAAINLAEQDMILDDNNADGDGGDDDDDGETSDDNAGDDATSSEGNHNSRAGGRSADACTVNVHLAPMDAEAAFF
;
A
#
# COMPACT_ATOMS: atom_id res chain seq x y z
N MET A 1 2.43 18.78 -9.39
CA MET A 1 1.63 18.48 -10.60
C MET A 1 0.89 19.74 -11.00
N PRO A 2 0.85 20.12 -12.28
CA PRO A 2 -0.09 21.15 -12.76
C PRO A 2 -1.51 20.77 -12.38
N ASN A 3 -2.36 21.74 -12.04
CA ASN A 3 -3.76 21.53 -11.65
C ASN A 3 -3.95 20.51 -10.50
N GLY A 4 -2.97 20.40 -9.60
CA GLY A 4 -3.02 19.45 -8.47
C GLY A 4 -3.94 19.85 -7.31
N VAL A 5 -4.52 21.06 -7.35
CA VAL A 5 -5.46 21.57 -6.33
C VAL A 5 -6.56 22.37 -7.03
N GLY A 6 -7.82 22.15 -6.65
CA GLY A 6 -8.99 22.86 -7.18
C GLY A 6 -9.72 23.65 -6.10
N ASN A 7 -10.20 24.85 -6.43
CA ASN A 7 -11.04 25.63 -5.52
C ASN A 7 -12.48 25.10 -5.53
N LEU A 8 -12.98 24.74 -4.35
CA LEU A 8 -14.39 24.38 -4.15
C LEU A 8 -15.22 25.66 -3.93
N GLN A 9 -16.13 25.97 -4.85
CA GLN A 9 -16.90 27.22 -4.83
C GLN A 9 -17.99 27.26 -3.74
N LYS A 10 -18.56 26.10 -3.40
CA LYS A 10 -19.65 25.94 -2.42
C LYS A 10 -19.58 24.56 -1.76
N GLY A 11 -18.38 24.18 -1.31
CA GLY A 11 -18.08 22.85 -0.79
C GLY A 11 -17.99 21.79 -1.89
N GLU A 12 -17.97 20.53 -1.48
CA GLU A 12 -17.87 19.39 -2.37
C GLU A 12 -19.12 19.25 -3.24
N ARG A 13 -18.90 19.13 -4.55
CA ARG A 13 -19.93 18.97 -5.58
C ARG A 13 -19.33 18.19 -6.74
N TYR A 14 -20.12 17.33 -7.37
CA TYR A 14 -19.67 16.59 -8.56
C TYR A 14 -19.14 17.52 -9.66
N ALA A 15 -19.82 18.62 -9.96
CA ALA A 15 -19.33 19.58 -10.96
C ALA A 15 -17.91 20.14 -10.68
N ASN A 16 -17.52 20.28 -9.42
CA ASN A 16 -16.14 20.68 -9.08
C ASN A 16 -15.17 19.52 -9.31
N MET A 17 -15.54 18.32 -8.87
CA MET A 17 -14.71 17.11 -9.00
C MET A 17 -14.53 16.68 -10.45
N ASP A 18 -15.60 16.70 -11.23
CA ASP A 18 -15.62 16.48 -12.67
C ASP A 18 -14.58 17.36 -13.36
N TYR A 19 -14.63 18.68 -13.11
CA TYR A 19 -13.67 19.61 -13.70
C TYR A 19 -12.24 19.37 -13.22
N ILE A 20 -12.03 19.14 -11.92
CA ILE A 20 -10.70 18.88 -11.36
C ILE A 20 -10.07 17.65 -11.99
N ILE A 21 -10.81 16.55 -12.06
CA ILE A 21 -10.36 15.28 -12.62
C ILE A 21 -10.12 15.43 -14.11
N ALA A 22 -11.08 15.96 -14.86
CA ALA A 22 -10.94 16.14 -16.30
C ALA A 22 -9.74 17.04 -16.66
N SER A 23 -9.57 18.13 -15.92
CA SER A 23 -8.45 19.05 -16.08
C SER A 23 -7.11 18.38 -15.74
N ALA A 24 -7.04 17.59 -14.67
CA ALA A 24 -5.83 16.84 -14.33
C ALA A 24 -5.51 15.80 -15.42
N MET A 25 -6.52 15.03 -15.85
CA MET A 25 -6.36 13.98 -16.86
C MET A 25 -5.94 14.52 -18.24
N SER A 26 -6.30 15.76 -18.58
CA SER A 26 -5.88 16.39 -19.84
C SER A 26 -4.35 16.50 -19.98
N HIS A 27 -3.60 16.48 -18.87
CA HIS A 27 -2.12 16.49 -18.88
C HIS A 27 -1.49 15.11 -19.06
N PHE A 28 -2.26 14.03 -18.91
CA PHE A 28 -1.74 12.67 -18.77
C PHE A 28 -2.34 11.69 -19.80
N HIS A 29 -2.23 12.04 -21.08
CA HIS A 29 -2.78 11.26 -22.18
C HIS A 29 -1.97 10.00 -22.53
N GLU A 30 -0.71 9.90 -22.08
CA GLU A 30 0.16 8.75 -22.34
C GLU A 30 0.04 7.63 -21.31
N LEU A 31 -0.76 7.83 -20.25
CA LEU A 31 -0.95 6.81 -19.22
C LEU A 31 -1.89 5.71 -19.73
N ARG A 32 -1.56 4.46 -19.37
CA ARG A 32 -2.41 3.29 -19.68
C ARG A 32 -3.43 3.00 -18.59
N SER A 33 -3.11 3.35 -17.35
CA SER A 33 -3.92 3.06 -16.17
C SER A 33 -3.84 4.19 -15.15
N VAL A 34 -4.95 4.50 -14.49
CA VAL A 34 -5.05 5.51 -13.43
C VAL A 34 -5.96 5.06 -12.30
N GLY A 35 -5.53 5.29 -11.06
CA GLY A 35 -6.43 5.29 -9.89
C GLY A 35 -7.20 6.59 -9.79
N LEU A 36 -8.50 6.50 -9.52
CA LEU A 36 -9.38 7.61 -9.19
C LEU A 36 -9.89 7.42 -7.77
N SER A 37 -9.13 7.98 -6.82
CA SER A 37 -9.49 7.99 -5.40
C SER A 37 -10.52 9.09 -5.10
N TYR A 38 -11.55 8.80 -4.32
CA TYR A 38 -12.47 9.79 -3.73
C TYR A 38 -13.24 9.14 -2.57
N ASP A 39 -13.44 9.83 -1.45
CA ASP A 39 -14.28 9.44 -0.32
C ASP A 39 -15.62 8.85 -0.79
N ILE A 40 -16.35 9.55 -1.65
CA ILE A 40 -17.63 9.08 -2.20
C ILE A 40 -17.50 8.52 -3.62
N CYS A 41 -16.37 7.88 -3.94
CA CYS A 41 -16.12 7.30 -5.27
C CYS A 41 -17.23 6.31 -5.69
N CYS A 42 -17.78 5.54 -4.74
CA CYS A 42 -18.90 4.63 -5.00
C CYS A 42 -20.19 5.30 -5.50
N GLN A 43 -20.37 6.60 -5.22
CA GLN A 43 -21.52 7.38 -5.68
C GLN A 43 -21.18 8.18 -6.93
N TRP A 44 -19.97 8.75 -6.97
CA TRP A 44 -19.53 9.62 -8.05
C TRP A 44 -19.15 8.83 -9.32
N TYR A 45 -18.31 7.81 -9.21
CA TYR A 45 -17.73 7.11 -10.37
C TYR A 45 -18.76 6.42 -11.27
N PRO A 46 -19.79 5.72 -10.75
CA PRO A 46 -20.82 5.11 -11.61
C PRO A 46 -21.55 6.13 -12.50
N ASN A 47 -21.61 7.39 -12.09
CA ASN A 47 -22.27 8.46 -12.82
C ASN A 47 -21.29 9.30 -13.69
N MET A 48 -19.98 9.13 -13.51
CA MET A 48 -18.95 9.97 -14.14
C MET A 48 -19.06 9.98 -15.67
N TYR A 49 -19.17 8.81 -16.30
CA TYR A 49 -19.24 8.73 -17.77
C TYR A 49 -20.52 9.35 -18.34
N GLN A 50 -21.64 9.27 -17.62
CA GLN A 50 -22.87 9.96 -18.01
C GLN A 50 -22.70 11.48 -17.87
N GLN A 51 -22.09 11.94 -16.77
CA GLN A 51 -21.80 13.36 -16.56
C GLN A 51 -20.85 13.92 -17.63
N MET A 52 -19.87 13.11 -18.06
CA MET A 52 -18.89 13.44 -19.09
C MET A 52 -19.52 13.79 -20.45
N THR A 53 -20.72 13.29 -20.75
CA THR A 53 -21.44 13.69 -21.98
C THR A 53 -21.75 15.18 -22.04
N GLY A 54 -21.83 15.85 -20.89
CA GLY A 54 -22.00 17.30 -20.78
C GLY A 54 -20.69 18.10 -20.74
N TRP A 55 -19.53 17.44 -20.70
CA TRP A 55 -18.23 18.10 -20.63
C TRP A 55 -17.77 18.55 -22.04
N PRO A 56 -16.94 19.60 -22.13
CA PRO A 56 -16.22 19.91 -23.37
C PRO A 56 -15.43 18.72 -23.88
N GLU A 57 -15.43 18.48 -25.19
CA GLU A 57 -14.80 17.31 -25.83
C GLU A 57 -13.30 17.18 -25.47
N GLN A 58 -12.61 18.31 -25.28
CA GLN A 58 -11.18 18.34 -24.93
C GLN A 58 -10.89 17.83 -23.50
N LEU A 59 -11.93 17.74 -22.67
CA LEU A 59 -11.87 17.28 -21.28
C LEU A 59 -12.35 15.84 -21.12
N HIS A 60 -12.73 15.17 -22.22
CA HIS A 60 -13.18 13.79 -22.16
C HIS A 60 -12.00 12.87 -21.84
N ILE A 61 -12.23 11.95 -20.91
CA ILE A 61 -11.27 10.89 -20.59
C ILE A 61 -11.22 9.93 -21.79
N LEU A 62 -10.00 9.62 -22.24
CA LEU A 62 -9.78 8.76 -23.40
C LEU A 62 -10.33 7.34 -23.12
N PRO A 63 -11.11 6.74 -24.04
CA PRO A 63 -11.69 5.41 -23.85
C PRO A 63 -10.66 4.28 -23.64
N MET A 64 -9.40 4.49 -24.05
CA MET A 64 -8.32 3.51 -23.91
C MET A 64 -7.66 3.51 -22.53
N LEU A 65 -7.95 4.51 -21.69
CA LEU A 65 -7.36 4.61 -20.36
C LEU A 65 -8.13 3.71 -19.38
N ALA A 66 -7.43 2.76 -18.75
CA ALA A 66 -8.01 1.97 -17.68
C ALA A 66 -8.13 2.79 -16.39
N THR A 67 -9.35 2.94 -15.86
CA THR A 67 -9.62 3.70 -14.63
C THR A 67 -10.01 2.78 -13.49
N TRP A 68 -9.37 2.95 -12.33
CA TRP A 68 -9.62 2.19 -11.11
C TRP A 68 -10.27 3.09 -10.06
N PRO A 69 -11.56 2.95 -9.77
CA PRO A 69 -12.22 3.73 -8.73
C PRO A 69 -11.85 3.22 -7.35
N LEU A 70 -11.39 4.11 -6.48
CA LEU A 70 -10.88 3.76 -5.15
C LEU A 70 -11.46 4.68 -4.07
N ILE A 71 -11.62 4.15 -2.87
CA ILE A 71 -12.00 4.91 -1.67
C ILE A 71 -10.81 4.85 -0.69
N PRO A 72 -10.34 6.01 -0.17
CA PRO A 72 -9.29 6.03 0.84
C PRO A 72 -9.59 5.14 2.05
N LYS A 73 -8.57 4.49 2.61
CA LYS A 73 -8.73 3.41 3.61
C LYS A 73 -9.36 3.86 4.92
N PHE A 74 -9.18 5.11 5.33
CA PHE A 74 -9.81 5.65 6.53
C PHE A 74 -11.31 5.86 6.32
N HIS A 75 -11.71 6.18 5.10
CA HIS A 75 -13.08 6.48 4.74
C HIS A 75 -13.88 5.21 4.45
N GLU A 76 -13.30 4.22 3.76
CA GLU A 76 -13.95 2.97 3.35
C GLU A 76 -14.85 2.35 4.45
N PRO A 77 -14.42 2.15 5.71
CA PRO A 77 -15.25 1.52 6.74
C PRO A 77 -16.53 2.31 7.10
N ALA A 78 -16.56 3.62 6.85
CA ALA A 78 -17.74 4.44 7.09
C ALA A 78 -18.85 4.19 6.06
N HIS A 79 -18.52 3.57 4.92
CA HIS A 79 -19.48 3.24 3.89
C HIS A 79 -20.19 1.93 4.24
N ASN A 80 -21.49 2.04 4.48
CA ASN A 80 -22.36 0.93 4.87
C ASN A 80 -23.12 0.32 3.68
N GLU A 81 -22.48 0.32 2.52
CA GLU A 81 -23.04 -0.03 1.21
C GLU A 81 -22.56 -1.42 0.74
N LYS A 82 -23.30 -2.04 -0.19
CA LYS A 82 -22.95 -3.37 -0.72
C LYS A 82 -21.84 -3.28 -1.75
N ALA A 83 -21.02 -4.34 -1.84
CA ALA A 83 -19.96 -4.50 -2.84
C ALA A 83 -18.87 -3.41 -2.76
N HIS A 84 -18.49 -3.00 -1.54
CA HIS A 84 -17.46 -1.97 -1.34
C HIS A 84 -16.03 -2.49 -1.52
N GLU A 85 -15.86 -3.81 -1.50
CA GLU A 85 -14.59 -4.49 -1.74
C GLU A 85 -13.98 -4.11 -3.10
N GLN A 86 -14.81 -3.79 -4.11
CA GLN A 86 -14.35 -3.36 -5.43
C GLN A 86 -13.70 -1.96 -5.46
N TYR A 87 -13.86 -1.16 -4.41
CA TYR A 87 -13.22 0.16 -4.28
C TYR A 87 -12.05 0.17 -3.29
N SER A 88 -11.70 -1.00 -2.73
CA SER A 88 -10.71 -1.09 -1.65
C SER A 88 -9.29 -0.98 -2.18
N PHE A 89 -8.50 -0.05 -1.63
CA PHE A 89 -7.05 -0.03 -1.85
C PHE A 89 -6.34 -1.30 -1.35
N ASN A 90 -6.95 -2.08 -0.44
CA ASN A 90 -6.33 -3.32 0.04
C ASN A 90 -6.43 -4.46 -0.98
N LEU A 91 -7.35 -4.34 -1.94
CA LEU A 91 -7.68 -5.39 -2.92
C LEU A 91 -7.38 -4.97 -4.37
N ALA A 92 -7.06 -3.69 -4.58
CA ALA A 92 -6.76 -3.15 -5.90
C ALA A 92 -5.34 -3.49 -6.34
N VAL A 93 -5.24 -4.22 -7.46
CA VAL A 93 -3.98 -4.61 -8.07
C VAL A 93 -3.26 -3.39 -8.65
N GLY A 94 -1.95 -3.30 -8.42
CA GLY A 94 -1.08 -2.23 -8.94
C GLY A 94 -0.99 -0.99 -8.06
N PHE A 95 -1.61 -1.00 -6.87
CA PHE A 95 -1.58 0.12 -5.92
C PHE A 95 -0.74 -0.16 -4.67
N GLY A 96 -0.20 -1.39 -4.54
CA GLY A 96 0.68 -1.76 -3.43
C GLY A 96 0.07 -1.49 -2.05
N LYS A 97 0.77 -0.72 -1.22
CA LYS A 97 0.31 -0.37 0.14
C LYS A 97 -0.25 1.05 0.25
N SER A 98 -0.59 1.67 -0.87
CA SER A 98 -1.22 2.99 -0.90
C SER A 98 -2.49 3.04 -0.05
N ASP A 99 -2.71 4.16 0.65
CA ASP A 99 -3.89 4.36 1.51
C ASP A 99 -4.87 5.41 0.99
N GLY A 100 -4.47 6.22 0.01
CA GLY A 100 -5.29 7.30 -0.53
C GLY A 100 -5.32 8.57 0.34
N GLU A 101 -4.77 8.55 1.56
CA GLU A 101 -4.95 9.58 2.62
C GLU A 101 -3.93 10.73 2.56
N VAL A 102 -3.08 10.75 1.53
CA VAL A 102 -1.99 11.76 1.43
C VAL A 102 -2.55 13.17 1.46
N PRO A 103 -3.64 13.50 0.77
CA PRO A 103 -4.09 14.88 0.73
C PRO A 103 -4.79 15.36 2.00
N GLU A 104 -5.30 14.46 2.82
CA GLU A 104 -5.91 14.71 4.13
C GLU A 104 -4.79 15.09 5.12
N ARG A 105 -3.63 14.41 5.03
CA ARG A 105 -2.40 14.80 5.73
C ARG A 105 -1.87 16.14 5.25
N GLY A 106 -1.95 16.39 3.93
CA GLY A 106 -1.63 17.68 3.34
C GLY A 106 -2.52 18.79 3.88
N TRP A 107 -3.82 18.53 3.98
CA TRP A 107 -4.81 19.46 4.50
C TRP A 107 -4.53 19.84 5.95
N ALA A 108 -4.15 18.87 6.80
CA ALA A 108 -3.76 19.15 8.19
C ALA A 108 -2.65 20.20 8.30
N GLY A 109 -1.67 20.18 7.39
CA GLY A 109 -0.59 21.17 7.34
C GLY A 109 -1.02 22.54 6.80
N HIS A 110 -1.96 22.58 5.85
CA HIS A 110 -2.38 23.81 5.17
C HIS A 110 -3.65 24.45 5.75
N ASN A 111 -4.37 23.78 6.66
CA ASN A 111 -5.61 24.29 7.24
C ASN A 111 -5.44 25.66 7.91
N GLY A 112 -4.26 25.91 8.50
CA GLY A 112 -3.90 27.21 9.08
C GLY A 112 -3.97 28.39 8.09
N LEU A 113 -3.82 28.13 6.79
CA LEU A 113 -3.90 29.14 5.74
C LEU A 113 -5.30 29.69 5.52
N GLY A 114 -6.34 28.97 5.95
CA GLY A 114 -7.72 29.40 5.81
C GLY A 114 -7.97 30.76 6.46
N ASN A 115 -7.42 30.98 7.66
CA ASN A 115 -7.59 32.24 8.38
C ASN A 115 -6.73 33.37 7.80
N THR A 116 -5.50 33.08 7.34
CA THR A 116 -4.58 34.09 6.82
C THR A 116 -4.99 34.59 5.44
N THR A 117 -5.60 33.73 4.63
CA THR A 117 -6.04 34.07 3.26
C THR A 117 -7.46 34.63 3.19
N LYS A 118 -8.22 34.62 4.29
CA LYS A 118 -9.66 34.98 4.32
C LYS A 118 -9.95 36.41 3.85
N MET A 119 -9.07 37.36 4.15
CA MET A 119 -9.25 38.78 3.84
C MET A 119 -8.49 39.21 2.58
N GLN A 120 -7.84 38.27 1.89
CA GLN A 120 -7.06 38.55 0.70
C GLN A 120 -7.96 38.62 -0.55
N GLY A 121 -7.57 39.44 -1.53
CA GLY A 121 -8.21 39.42 -2.85
C GLY A 121 -7.96 38.09 -3.58
N PRO A 122 -8.77 37.72 -4.59
CA PRO A 122 -8.68 36.42 -5.25
C PRO A 122 -7.28 36.06 -5.78
N GLY A 123 -6.60 37.01 -6.43
CA GLY A 123 -5.26 36.80 -6.98
C GLY A 123 -4.21 36.59 -5.88
N SER A 124 -4.13 37.52 -4.92
CA SER A 124 -3.19 37.41 -3.79
C SER A 124 -3.40 36.14 -2.96
N ARG A 125 -4.67 35.71 -2.83
CA ARG A 125 -5.00 34.43 -2.18
C ARG A 125 -4.42 33.25 -2.95
N HIS A 126 -4.52 33.24 -4.28
CA HIS A 126 -3.94 32.16 -5.10
C HIS A 126 -2.42 32.16 -4.99
N ASP A 127 -1.77 33.32 -5.12
CA ASP A 127 -0.30 33.43 -5.01
C ASP A 127 0.21 32.87 -3.67
N VAL A 128 -0.44 33.25 -2.56
CA VAL A 128 -0.07 32.75 -1.23
C VAL A 128 -0.26 31.24 -1.10
N LEU A 129 -1.37 30.70 -1.61
CA LEU A 129 -1.61 29.25 -1.58
C LEU A 129 -0.59 28.50 -2.44
N ASP A 130 -0.30 28.99 -3.64
CA ASP A 130 0.68 28.38 -4.55
C ASP A 130 2.10 28.40 -3.95
N ASP A 131 2.50 29.48 -3.27
CA ASP A 131 3.77 29.55 -2.54
C ASP A 131 3.86 28.48 -1.44
N HIS A 132 2.79 28.30 -0.67
CA HIS A 132 2.73 27.29 0.38
C HIS A 132 2.77 25.86 -0.19
N PHE A 133 1.98 25.59 -1.24
CA PHE A 133 2.00 24.30 -1.92
C PHE A 133 3.34 24.03 -2.59
N GLY A 134 3.97 25.06 -3.17
CA GLY A 134 5.31 25.00 -3.74
C GLY A 134 6.36 24.64 -2.70
N SER A 135 6.30 25.27 -1.53
CA SER A 135 7.15 24.95 -0.37
C SER A 135 6.95 23.50 0.11
N TRP A 136 5.69 23.04 0.21
CA TRP A 136 5.40 21.65 0.58
C TRP A 136 5.94 20.65 -0.45
N ASN A 137 5.77 20.94 -1.74
CA ASN A 137 6.33 20.14 -2.82
C ASN A 137 7.86 20.08 -2.73
N TRP A 138 8.53 21.20 -2.46
CA TRP A 138 9.97 21.24 -2.24
C TRP A 138 10.38 20.37 -1.05
N VAL A 139 9.70 20.48 0.09
CA VAL A 139 9.96 19.66 1.28
C VAL A 139 9.83 18.18 0.98
N LYS A 140 8.72 17.77 0.36
CA LYS A 140 8.51 16.37 -0.05
C LYS A 140 9.66 15.93 -0.98
N TYR A 141 9.93 16.73 -1.99
CA TYR A 141 10.91 16.45 -3.03
C TYR A 141 12.33 16.22 -2.49
N HIS A 142 12.86 17.15 -1.68
CA HIS A 142 14.23 17.03 -1.18
C HIS A 142 14.37 16.00 -0.04
N THR A 143 13.28 15.59 0.60
CA THR A 143 13.28 14.54 1.64
C THR A 143 13.00 13.14 1.10
N MET A 144 12.66 12.98 -0.19
CA MET A 144 12.34 11.68 -0.80
C MET A 144 13.46 10.65 -0.68
N GLY A 145 14.73 11.07 -0.74
CA GLY A 145 15.86 10.20 -0.47
C GLY A 145 15.74 9.43 0.86
N ALA A 146 15.46 10.17 1.94
CA ALA A 146 15.33 9.59 3.28
C ALA A 146 14.00 8.85 3.48
N SER A 147 12.88 9.37 2.95
CA SER A 147 11.58 8.75 3.16
C SER A 147 11.43 7.44 2.38
N LEU A 148 11.87 7.40 1.11
CA LEU A 148 11.78 6.19 0.28
C LEU A 148 12.63 5.05 0.82
N ILE A 149 13.83 5.33 1.34
CA ILE A 149 14.67 4.25 1.89
C ILE A 149 14.12 3.65 3.18
N GLN A 150 13.45 4.46 4.00
CA GLN A 150 12.78 3.97 5.21
C GLN A 150 11.56 3.12 4.85
N LYS A 151 10.74 3.59 3.90
CA LYS A 151 9.63 2.80 3.35
C LYS A 151 10.10 1.49 2.75
N TYR A 152 11.17 1.52 1.94
CA TYR A 152 11.75 0.32 1.34
C TYR A 152 12.16 -0.72 2.37
N LYS A 153 12.89 -0.31 3.43
CA LYS A 153 13.29 -1.21 4.52
C LYS A 153 12.08 -1.83 5.22
N ALA A 154 11.06 -1.02 5.51
CA ALA A 154 9.83 -1.51 6.12
C ALA A 154 9.08 -2.49 5.19
N ALA A 155 9.01 -2.17 3.90
CA ALA A 155 8.36 -2.99 2.89
C ALA A 155 9.05 -4.35 2.71
N VAL A 156 10.39 -4.42 2.74
CA VAL A 156 11.12 -5.71 2.69
C VAL A 156 10.76 -6.61 3.87
N ILE A 157 10.72 -6.04 5.09
CA ILE A 157 10.36 -6.81 6.29
C ILE A 157 8.93 -7.32 6.17
N GLU A 158 8.02 -6.42 5.80
CA GLU A 158 6.60 -6.73 5.68
C GLU A 158 6.32 -7.76 4.57
N GLN A 159 6.96 -7.62 3.41
CA GLN A 159 6.84 -8.57 2.30
C GLN A 159 7.27 -9.97 2.73
N ASN A 160 8.42 -10.12 3.39
CA ASN A 160 8.87 -11.43 3.88
C ASN A 160 7.84 -12.01 4.86
N ARG A 161 7.36 -11.21 5.83
CA ARG A 161 6.37 -11.68 6.81
C ARG A 161 5.09 -12.15 6.15
N GLN A 162 4.52 -11.37 5.24
CA GLN A 162 3.25 -11.68 4.60
C GLN A 162 3.37 -12.82 3.59
N THR A 163 4.49 -12.92 2.88
CA THR A 163 4.75 -14.02 1.94
C THR A 163 4.86 -15.35 2.68
N GLU A 164 5.64 -15.40 3.78
CA GLU A 164 5.78 -16.62 4.57
C GLU A 164 4.47 -17.01 5.27
N ALA A 165 3.72 -16.04 5.81
CA ALA A 165 2.42 -16.28 6.42
C ALA A 165 1.42 -16.84 5.40
N HIS A 166 1.34 -16.25 4.20
CA HIS A 166 0.46 -16.74 3.14
C HIS A 166 0.88 -18.12 2.63
N ARG A 167 2.18 -18.38 2.49
CA ARG A 167 2.70 -19.69 2.09
C ARG A 167 2.31 -20.76 3.09
N GLY A 168 2.60 -20.56 4.38
CA GLY A 168 2.26 -21.52 5.43
C GLY A 168 0.75 -21.75 5.55
N PHE A 169 -0.07 -20.70 5.39
CA PHE A 169 -1.52 -20.86 5.36
C PHE A 169 -1.95 -21.70 4.14
N THR A 170 -1.39 -21.45 2.97
CA THR A 170 -1.68 -22.19 1.74
C THR A 170 -1.29 -23.67 1.85
N GLU A 171 -0.12 -23.97 2.40
CA GLU A 171 0.38 -25.34 2.61
C GLU A 171 -0.48 -26.14 3.61
N SER A 172 -1.16 -25.45 4.53
CA SER A 172 -2.04 -26.08 5.53
C SER A 172 -3.43 -26.46 5.00
N LEU A 173 -3.77 -26.07 3.76
CA LEU A 173 -5.11 -26.24 3.18
C LEU A 173 -5.11 -27.29 2.06
N PRO A 174 -6.24 -27.98 1.81
CA PRO A 174 -6.36 -28.89 0.67
C PRO A 174 -6.12 -28.17 -0.66
N GLY A 175 -5.23 -28.74 -1.49
CA GLY A 175 -4.80 -28.10 -2.74
C GLY A 175 -5.92 -27.81 -3.75
N HIS A 176 -7.01 -28.59 -3.74
CA HIS A 176 -8.17 -28.34 -4.61
C HIS A 176 -8.92 -27.06 -4.19
N LEU A 177 -9.11 -26.83 -2.89
CA LEU A 177 -9.75 -25.61 -2.37
C LEU A 177 -8.92 -24.38 -2.68
N VAL A 178 -7.61 -24.45 -2.44
CA VAL A 178 -6.65 -23.37 -2.77
C VAL A 178 -6.75 -23.00 -4.24
N LYS A 179 -6.74 -24.00 -5.14
CA LYS A 179 -6.84 -23.78 -6.58
C LYS A 179 -8.15 -23.11 -6.99
N ASP A 180 -9.26 -23.53 -6.41
CA ASP A 180 -10.58 -22.95 -6.69
C ASP A 180 -10.68 -21.51 -6.17
N TRP A 181 -10.15 -21.24 -4.97
CA TRP A 181 -10.15 -19.89 -4.37
C TRP A 181 -9.20 -18.95 -5.11
N ASP A 182 -8.01 -19.42 -5.51
CA ASP A 182 -7.08 -18.63 -6.32
C ASP A 182 -7.71 -18.23 -7.65
N ASN A 183 -8.33 -19.18 -8.35
CA ASN A 183 -9.05 -18.91 -9.59
C ASN A 183 -10.21 -17.92 -9.38
N MET A 184 -10.93 -18.02 -8.26
CA MET A 184 -11.97 -17.04 -7.90
C MET A 184 -11.40 -15.63 -7.71
N CYS A 185 -10.24 -15.50 -7.05
CA CYS A 185 -9.55 -14.22 -6.89
C CYS A 185 -9.07 -13.65 -8.22
N VAL A 186 -8.39 -14.44 -9.05
CA VAL A 186 -7.90 -14.00 -10.37
C VAL A 186 -9.05 -13.53 -11.26
N VAL A 187 -10.12 -14.32 -11.37
CA VAL A 187 -11.29 -13.97 -12.18
C VAL A 187 -11.97 -12.70 -11.66
N TRP A 188 -11.98 -12.48 -10.34
CA TRP A 188 -12.51 -11.24 -9.76
C TRP A 188 -11.59 -10.05 -10.02
N GLU A 189 -10.27 -10.21 -9.90
CA GLU A 189 -9.25 -9.17 -10.13
C GLU A 189 -9.29 -8.66 -11.58
N GLU A 190 -9.35 -9.58 -12.54
CA GLU A 190 -9.39 -9.29 -13.99
C GLU A 190 -10.75 -8.74 -14.47
N ASP A 191 -11.79 -8.84 -13.64
CA ASP A 191 -13.12 -8.37 -14.02
C ASP A 191 -13.17 -6.84 -14.17
N GLY A 192 -14.03 -6.37 -15.07
CA GLY A 192 -14.24 -4.95 -15.29
C GLY A 192 -14.93 -4.26 -14.10
N PHE A 193 -15.13 -2.96 -14.24
CA PHE A 193 -15.95 -2.20 -13.31
C PHE A 193 -17.33 -1.88 -13.93
N PRO A 194 -18.45 -2.04 -13.21
CA PRO A 194 -18.55 -2.62 -11.86
C PRO A 194 -18.24 -4.13 -11.88
N LYS A 195 -17.75 -4.66 -10.75
CA LYS A 195 -17.47 -6.09 -10.62
C LYS A 195 -18.77 -6.90 -10.75
N THR A 196 -18.78 -7.87 -11.65
CA THR A 196 -19.86 -8.81 -11.98
C THR A 196 -19.55 -10.24 -11.54
N LYS A 197 -18.26 -10.58 -11.38
CA LYS A 197 -17.82 -11.91 -10.96
C LYS A 197 -18.05 -12.13 -9.46
N PRO A 198 -18.20 -13.40 -9.02
CA PRO A 198 -18.36 -13.74 -7.62
C PRO A 198 -17.25 -13.11 -6.74
N ASN A 199 -17.64 -12.49 -5.63
CA ASN A 199 -16.69 -11.79 -4.76
C ASN A 199 -15.98 -12.78 -3.81
N PRO A 200 -14.65 -12.98 -3.92
CA PRO A 200 -13.89 -13.84 -3.01
C PRO A 200 -13.87 -13.28 -1.57
N TYR A 201 -14.17 -11.99 -1.39
CA TYR A 201 -14.07 -11.26 -0.13
C TYR A 201 -15.41 -11.04 0.59
N GLU A 202 -16.53 -11.51 0.03
CA GLU A 202 -17.85 -11.36 0.67
C GLU A 202 -18.20 -12.58 1.53
N LEU A 203 -18.63 -12.37 2.78
CA LEU A 203 -19.30 -13.39 3.58
C LEU A 203 -20.80 -13.30 3.40
N LYS A 204 -21.42 -14.39 2.94
CA LYS A 204 -22.88 -14.49 2.88
C LYS A 204 -23.44 -14.52 4.31
N GLY A 205 -24.06 -13.43 4.75
CA GLY A 205 -24.86 -13.37 5.98
C GLY A 205 -24.17 -12.77 7.21
N ALA A 206 -22.87 -12.47 7.18
CA ALA A 206 -22.17 -11.83 8.29
C ALA A 206 -22.00 -10.32 8.03
N ARG A 207 -23.10 -9.57 8.07
CA ARG A 207 -22.99 -8.14 8.37
C ARG A 207 -22.79 -8.05 9.87
N MET A 208 -21.59 -7.68 10.33
CA MET A 208 -21.46 -7.16 11.68
C MET A 208 -22.27 -5.87 11.75
N THR A 209 -23.54 -5.96 12.12
CA THR A 209 -24.16 -4.85 12.82
C THR A 209 -23.32 -4.65 14.06
N GLU A 210 -22.72 -3.48 14.24
CA GLU A 210 -22.29 -3.06 15.58
C GLU A 210 -23.47 -3.37 16.49
N ALA A 211 -23.32 -4.41 17.32
CA ALA A 211 -24.27 -4.67 18.36
C ALA A 211 -24.18 -3.44 19.26
N LYS A 212 -25.16 -2.54 19.14
CA LYS A 212 -25.49 -1.68 20.26
C LYS A 212 -25.61 -2.63 21.45
N PRO A 213 -24.83 -2.45 22.54
CA PRO A 213 -25.01 -3.27 23.71
C PRO A 213 -26.48 -3.15 24.09
N SER A 214 -27.21 -4.25 23.96
CA SER A 214 -28.51 -4.42 24.61
C SER A 214 -28.27 -4.20 26.09
N GLY A 215 -29.22 -3.51 26.73
CA GLY A 215 -29.09 -2.99 28.08
C GLY A 215 -28.69 -4.01 29.16
N PRO A 216 -28.48 -3.51 30.38
CA PRO A 216 -27.69 -4.17 31.41
C PRO A 216 -28.49 -5.23 32.16
N GLU A 217 -28.81 -6.38 31.55
CA GLU A 217 -29.51 -7.45 32.28
C GLU A 217 -28.95 -8.88 32.13
N ASP A 218 -27.98 -9.17 31.24
CA ASP A 218 -27.48 -10.54 31.05
C ASP A 218 -25.97 -10.75 31.29
N GLU A 219 -25.33 -9.94 32.15
CA GLU A 219 -23.96 -10.21 32.64
C GLU A 219 -23.95 -11.09 33.89
N ALA A 220 -24.47 -12.31 33.79
CA ALA A 220 -24.30 -13.31 34.84
C ALA A 220 -23.69 -14.60 34.27
N ASN A 221 -22.36 -14.68 34.44
CA ASN A 221 -21.57 -15.90 34.57
C ASN A 221 -20.97 -16.53 33.31
N ILE A 222 -20.02 -15.83 32.69
CA ILE A 222 -18.91 -16.47 31.96
C ILE A 222 -17.71 -16.48 32.92
N PRO A 223 -17.14 -17.65 33.30
CA PRO A 223 -15.96 -17.69 34.14
C PRO A 223 -14.75 -17.23 33.33
N VAL A 224 -14.43 -15.94 33.44
CA VAL A 224 -13.17 -15.38 32.97
C VAL A 224 -12.11 -15.76 33.99
N VAL A 225 -11.36 -16.82 33.72
CA VAL A 225 -10.10 -17.07 34.43
C VAL A 225 -9.06 -16.17 33.76
N PRO A 226 -8.53 -15.13 34.45
CA PRO A 226 -7.51 -14.28 33.86
C PRO A 226 -6.20 -15.07 33.78
N GLU A 227 -5.75 -15.35 32.56
CA GLU A 227 -4.39 -15.83 32.34
C GLU A 227 -3.43 -14.66 32.55
N GLU A 228 -2.57 -14.72 33.57
CA GLU A 228 -1.62 -13.65 33.87
C GLU A 228 -0.52 -13.60 32.80
N ARG A 229 -0.58 -12.58 31.93
CA ARG A 229 0.47 -12.29 30.94
C ARG A 229 1.54 -11.38 31.52
N HIS A 230 2.81 -11.73 31.33
CA HIS A 230 3.95 -10.92 31.77
C HIS A 230 4.57 -10.12 30.61
N ARG A 231 5.29 -9.05 30.95
CA ARG A 231 5.93 -8.10 30.02
C ARG A 231 6.93 -8.72 29.01
N ARG A 232 7.34 -9.98 29.20
CA ARG A 232 8.21 -10.73 28.28
C ARG A 232 7.43 -11.55 27.24
N ASP A 233 6.11 -11.64 27.37
CA ASP A 233 5.22 -12.23 26.37
C ASP A 233 5.00 -11.18 25.27
N GLY A 234 6.03 -11.00 24.45
CA GLY A 234 6.03 -10.01 23.39
C GLY A 234 4.80 -10.16 22.50
N THR A 235 4.15 -9.05 22.17
CA THR A 235 3.06 -8.95 21.18
C THR A 235 3.57 -9.13 19.74
N GLY A 236 4.68 -9.85 19.57
CA GLY A 236 5.31 -10.09 18.28
C GLY A 236 4.47 -11.04 17.44
N GLN A 237 4.11 -10.59 16.23
CA GLN A 237 3.48 -11.44 15.20
C GLN A 237 4.39 -12.58 14.69
N THR A 238 5.58 -12.76 15.26
CA THR A 238 6.49 -13.87 14.98
C THR A 238 6.01 -15.21 15.54
N HIS A 239 5.00 -15.19 16.42
CA HIS A 239 4.38 -16.38 17.02
C HIS A 239 2.84 -16.37 16.85
N PHE A 240 2.35 -16.03 15.67
CA PHE A 240 0.90 -16.08 15.41
C PHE A 240 0.43 -17.54 15.33
N SER A 241 0.20 -18.16 16.49
CA SER A 241 -0.66 -19.33 16.58
C SER A 241 -2.07 -18.87 16.23
N ILE A 242 -2.73 -19.55 15.28
CA ILE A 242 -4.16 -19.35 15.00
C ILE A 242 -4.90 -19.24 16.33
N SER A 243 -5.56 -18.08 16.55
CA SER A 243 -6.33 -17.81 17.76
C SER A 243 -7.27 -18.99 18.03
N TRP A 244 -7.39 -19.37 19.30
CA TRP A 244 -8.23 -20.50 19.72
C TRP A 244 -9.70 -20.37 19.27
N ILE A 245 -10.18 -19.16 18.99
CA ILE A 245 -11.50 -18.91 18.35
C ILE A 245 -11.65 -19.57 16.97
N TRP A 246 -10.53 -19.78 16.27
CA TRP A 246 -10.46 -20.41 14.94
C TRP A 246 -9.86 -21.83 14.99
N ARG A 247 -9.53 -22.33 16.18
CA ARG A 247 -9.41 -23.79 16.38
C ARG A 247 -10.83 -24.33 16.42
N VAL A 248 -11.44 -24.51 15.25
CA VAL A 248 -12.72 -25.20 15.15
C VAL A 248 -12.46 -26.64 15.63
N GLU A 249 -12.87 -26.97 16.85
CA GLU A 249 -13.01 -28.37 17.27
C GLU A 249 -13.97 -29.03 16.28
N GLY A 250 -13.41 -29.79 15.33
CA GLY A 250 -14.15 -30.49 14.29
C GLY A 250 -13.71 -30.24 12.85
N ALA A 251 -12.86 -29.25 12.54
CA ALA A 251 -12.34 -29.08 11.18
C ALA A 251 -11.02 -29.83 11.00
N ASN A 252 -11.08 -31.17 11.05
CA ASN A 252 -10.05 -31.98 10.40
C ASN A 252 -10.26 -31.81 8.88
N VAL A 253 -9.69 -30.75 8.30
CA VAL A 253 -9.84 -30.42 6.86
C VAL A 253 -9.29 -31.54 5.97
N ALA A 254 -8.47 -32.43 6.54
CA ALA A 254 -7.96 -33.63 5.90
C ALA A 254 -9.04 -34.73 5.69
N GLU A 255 -10.18 -34.67 6.37
CA GLU A 255 -11.24 -35.71 6.34
C GLU A 255 -12.65 -35.16 6.06
N ALA A 256 -12.79 -33.88 5.74
CA ALA A 256 -14.11 -33.28 5.52
C ALA A 256 -14.67 -33.59 4.13
N GLU A 257 -15.81 -34.29 4.10
CA GLU A 257 -16.60 -34.55 2.90
C GLU A 257 -17.06 -33.24 2.19
N ASP A 258 -17.36 -33.37 0.90
CA ASP A 258 -17.86 -32.33 -0.01
C ASP A 258 -19.18 -31.71 0.51
N GLY A 259 -19.06 -30.69 1.37
CA GLY A 259 -20.22 -30.04 2.01
C GLY A 259 -19.95 -29.04 3.14
N GLY A 260 -18.70 -28.84 3.57
CA GLY A 260 -18.35 -27.85 4.61
C GLY A 260 -18.47 -26.39 4.13
N ASP A 261 -18.99 -25.49 4.97
CA ASP A 261 -18.99 -24.05 4.70
C ASP A 261 -17.58 -23.47 4.93
N TYR A 262 -16.79 -23.40 3.86
CA TYR A 262 -15.44 -22.81 3.87
C TYR A 262 -15.44 -21.30 3.60
N SER A 263 -16.58 -20.62 3.67
CA SER A 263 -16.69 -19.20 3.26
C SER A 263 -15.77 -18.27 4.06
N SER A 264 -15.60 -18.52 5.36
CA SER A 264 -14.71 -17.79 6.26
C SER A 264 -13.23 -18.08 5.98
N LEU A 265 -12.87 -19.36 5.84
CA LEU A 265 -11.50 -19.77 5.48
C LEU A 265 -11.07 -19.21 4.13
N ARG A 266 -11.96 -19.25 3.13
CA ARG A 266 -11.74 -18.64 1.83
C ARG A 266 -11.53 -17.13 1.95
N LEU A 267 -12.34 -16.42 2.74
CA LEU A 267 -12.18 -14.98 2.94
C LEU A 267 -10.79 -14.66 3.50
N GLU A 268 -10.42 -15.30 4.60
CA GLU A 268 -9.13 -15.07 5.27
C GLU A 268 -7.96 -15.43 4.34
N TRP A 269 -8.09 -16.54 3.59
CA TRP A 269 -7.07 -16.95 2.63
C TRP A 269 -6.95 -15.94 1.48
N ALA A 270 -8.06 -15.46 0.93
CA ALA A 270 -8.08 -14.46 -0.13
C ALA A 270 -7.51 -13.12 0.36
N GLN A 271 -7.84 -12.69 1.58
CA GLN A 271 -7.25 -11.48 2.18
C GLN A 271 -5.74 -11.63 2.42
N SER A 272 -5.30 -12.78 2.90
CA SER A 272 -3.88 -13.10 3.07
C SER A 272 -3.14 -13.07 1.72
N ARG A 273 -3.74 -13.62 0.66
CA ARG A 273 -3.22 -13.56 -0.72
C ARG A 273 -3.07 -12.13 -1.21
N ALA A 274 -4.14 -11.34 -1.14
CA ALA A 274 -4.14 -9.94 -1.55
C ALA A 274 -3.10 -9.14 -0.75
N HIS A 275 -2.97 -9.39 0.56
CA HIS A 275 -1.97 -8.75 1.39
C HIS A 275 -0.54 -9.07 0.90
N ALA A 276 -0.22 -10.35 0.70
CA ALA A 276 1.10 -10.77 0.23
C ALA A 276 1.43 -10.16 -1.15
N GLN A 277 0.47 -10.14 -2.08
CA GLN A 277 0.62 -9.52 -3.39
C GLN A 277 0.84 -8.01 -3.30
N CYS A 278 0.01 -7.28 -2.55
CA CYS A 278 0.16 -5.84 -2.34
C CYS A 278 1.51 -5.48 -1.68
N CYS A 279 2.03 -6.32 -0.78
CA CYS A 279 3.38 -6.12 -0.23
C CYS A 279 4.48 -6.31 -1.28
N LYS A 280 4.33 -7.28 -2.18
CA LYS A 280 5.26 -7.51 -3.28
C LYS A 280 5.23 -6.35 -4.27
N GLU A 281 4.05 -5.88 -4.63
CA GLU A 281 3.87 -4.69 -5.48
C GLU A 281 4.47 -3.44 -4.84
N GLU A 282 4.25 -3.20 -3.54
CA GLU A 282 4.82 -2.04 -2.84
C GLU A 282 6.34 -1.98 -2.96
N LEU A 283 7.02 -3.12 -2.86
CA LEU A 283 8.46 -3.18 -3.04
C LEU A 283 8.88 -2.76 -4.45
N GLN A 284 8.17 -3.24 -5.48
CA GLN A 284 8.43 -2.89 -6.88
C GLN A 284 8.14 -1.40 -7.12
N LEU A 285 7.04 -0.89 -6.60
CA LEU A 285 6.66 0.52 -6.68
C LEU A 285 7.69 1.44 -6.03
N LEU A 286 8.20 1.07 -4.84
CA LEU A 286 9.23 1.87 -4.15
C LEU A 286 10.55 1.89 -4.91
N LEU A 287 10.97 0.77 -5.50
CA LEU A 287 12.17 0.72 -6.34
C LEU A 287 12.00 1.57 -7.61
N GLU A 288 10.83 1.50 -8.24
CA GLU A 288 10.52 2.30 -9.42
C GLU A 288 10.41 3.79 -9.06
N GLU A 289 9.85 4.14 -7.90
CA GLU A 289 9.79 5.51 -7.40
C GLU A 289 11.21 6.06 -7.13
N MET A 290 12.10 5.27 -6.52
CA MET A 290 13.51 5.63 -6.36
C MET A 290 14.18 5.91 -7.72
N ARG A 291 14.00 5.02 -8.70
CA ARG A 291 14.55 5.19 -10.05
C ARG A 291 14.03 6.47 -10.72
N ARG A 292 12.70 6.65 -10.76
CA ARG A 292 12.03 7.83 -11.34
C ARG A 292 12.46 9.12 -10.66
N MET A 293 12.70 9.10 -9.36
CA MET A 293 13.19 10.28 -8.64
C MET A 293 14.57 10.72 -9.11
N LEU A 294 15.49 9.79 -9.36
CA LEU A 294 16.81 10.12 -9.92
C LEU A 294 16.71 10.65 -11.35
N ASP A 295 15.87 10.04 -12.18
CA ASP A 295 15.64 10.51 -13.55
C ASP A 295 15.01 11.89 -13.56
N PHE A 296 14.04 12.15 -12.69
CA PHE A 296 13.42 13.46 -12.54
C PHE A 296 14.41 14.51 -12.06
N LEU A 297 15.30 14.19 -11.11
CA LEU A 297 16.35 15.09 -10.63
C LEU A 297 17.30 15.49 -11.76
N LYS A 298 17.73 14.52 -12.60
CA LYS A 298 18.56 14.79 -13.78
C LYS A 298 17.82 15.65 -14.80
N TYR A 299 16.59 15.25 -15.16
CA TYR A 299 15.73 16.05 -16.05
C TYR A 299 15.57 17.48 -15.54
N LYS A 300 15.41 17.67 -14.22
CA LYS A 300 15.27 19.00 -13.62
C LYS A 300 16.57 19.80 -13.64
N ALA A 301 17.74 19.18 -13.48
CA ALA A 301 19.03 19.85 -13.68
C ALA A 301 19.14 20.36 -15.13
N ASP A 302 18.92 19.48 -16.11
CA ASP A 302 18.97 19.82 -17.53
C ASP A 302 17.96 20.91 -17.88
N TRP A 303 16.76 20.84 -17.31
CA TRP A 303 15.73 21.87 -17.48
C TRP A 303 16.22 23.24 -17.01
N TRP A 304 16.85 23.31 -15.82
CA TRP A 304 17.42 24.56 -15.30
C TRP A 304 18.53 25.11 -16.20
N GLU A 305 19.43 24.26 -16.68
CA GLU A 305 20.51 24.67 -17.59
C GLU A 305 19.97 25.25 -18.90
N ASN A 306 18.92 24.65 -19.46
CA ASN A 306 18.26 25.18 -20.65
C ASN A 306 17.51 26.50 -20.37
N GLU A 307 16.92 26.63 -19.19
CA GLU A 307 16.17 27.83 -18.79
C GLU A 307 17.06 29.07 -18.65
N ALA A 308 18.37 28.89 -18.40
CA ALA A 308 19.36 29.98 -18.39
C ALA A 308 19.32 30.85 -19.66
N MET A 309 18.92 30.26 -20.80
CA MET A 309 18.91 30.90 -22.11
C MET A 309 17.52 31.38 -22.56
N SER A 310 16.46 31.17 -21.77
CA SER A 310 15.08 31.44 -22.22
C SER A 310 14.78 32.93 -22.43
N ARG A 311 15.45 33.83 -21.69
CA ARG A 311 15.24 35.29 -21.75
C ARG A 311 16.35 36.02 -22.53
N MET A 312 16.42 35.77 -23.84
CA MET A 312 17.45 36.33 -24.72
C MET A 312 17.46 37.87 -24.82
N THR A 313 16.32 38.53 -24.56
CA THR A 313 16.19 40.00 -24.65
C THR A 313 16.58 40.75 -23.37
N ALA A 314 17.09 40.05 -22.36
CA ALA A 314 17.51 40.64 -21.08
C ALA A 314 18.84 41.41 -21.21
N SER A 315 19.08 42.37 -20.30
CA SER A 315 20.36 43.09 -20.23
C SER A 315 21.52 42.12 -19.97
N PRO A 316 22.78 42.45 -20.34
CA PRO A 316 23.94 41.60 -20.07
C PRO A 316 24.05 41.19 -18.59
N GLU A 317 23.83 42.12 -17.66
CA GLU A 317 23.90 41.89 -16.22
C GLU A 317 22.79 40.94 -15.75
N LEU A 318 21.57 41.12 -16.25
CA LEU A 318 20.46 40.24 -15.92
C LEU A 318 20.68 38.84 -16.50
N ARG A 319 21.25 38.70 -17.69
CA ARG A 319 21.59 37.38 -18.28
C ARG A 319 22.65 36.66 -17.47
N GLU A 320 23.68 37.36 -16.99
CA GLU A 320 24.68 36.79 -16.10
C GLU A 320 24.05 36.29 -14.79
N GLY A 321 23.18 37.09 -14.18
CA GLY A 321 22.44 36.72 -12.98
C GLY A 321 21.52 35.51 -13.18
N LEU A 322 20.76 35.49 -14.28
CA LEU A 322 19.89 34.36 -14.64
C LEU A 322 20.70 33.08 -14.87
N SER A 323 21.82 33.17 -15.60
CA SER A 323 22.68 32.02 -15.87
C SER A 323 23.31 31.47 -14.59
N SER A 324 23.78 32.36 -13.70
CA SER A 324 24.35 31.98 -12.41
C SER A 324 23.32 31.32 -11.50
N TYR A 325 22.10 31.86 -11.45
CA TYR A 325 21.00 31.29 -10.67
C TYR A 325 20.59 29.92 -11.21
N ALA A 326 20.39 29.80 -12.53
CA ALA A 326 20.05 28.55 -13.19
C ALA A 326 21.10 27.46 -12.94
N ALA A 327 22.39 27.79 -13.10
CA ALA A 327 23.49 26.87 -12.80
C ALA A 327 23.48 26.44 -11.33
N SER A 328 23.23 27.35 -10.39
CA SER A 328 23.11 27.01 -8.98
C SER A 328 21.91 26.09 -8.71
N GLN A 329 20.77 26.29 -9.37
CA GLN A 329 19.61 25.40 -9.20
C GLN A 329 19.87 24.01 -9.80
N ALA A 330 20.58 23.91 -10.92
CA ALA A 330 20.98 22.63 -11.52
C ALA A 330 21.94 21.85 -10.61
N ASP A 331 22.91 22.55 -9.99
CA ASP A 331 23.84 21.96 -9.02
C ASP A 331 23.09 21.39 -7.80
N VAL A 332 22.07 22.09 -7.30
CA VAL A 332 21.21 21.59 -6.21
C VAL A 332 20.53 20.26 -6.60
N GLN A 333 19.99 20.14 -7.81
CA GLN A 333 19.35 18.89 -8.25
C GLN A 333 20.37 17.74 -8.38
N THR A 334 21.54 18.04 -8.94
CA THR A 334 22.62 17.06 -9.11
C THR A 334 23.18 16.60 -7.75
N GLY A 335 23.30 17.52 -6.79
CA GLY A 335 23.67 17.23 -5.41
C GLY A 335 22.65 16.35 -4.69
N LEU A 336 21.35 16.63 -4.88
CA LEU A 336 20.27 15.80 -4.34
C LEU A 336 20.31 14.38 -4.94
N ALA A 337 20.46 14.23 -6.25
CA ALA A 337 20.59 12.92 -6.89
C ALA A 337 21.77 12.11 -6.34
N SER A 338 22.93 12.76 -6.19
CA SER A 338 24.14 12.14 -5.63
C SER A 338 23.92 11.70 -4.18
N SER A 339 23.28 12.54 -3.36
CA SER A 339 22.91 12.22 -1.98
C SER A 339 21.96 11.03 -1.91
N PHE A 340 20.95 10.98 -2.78
CA PHE A 340 19.97 9.88 -2.81
C PHE A 340 20.63 8.56 -3.20
N VAL A 341 21.47 8.56 -4.24
CA VAL A 341 22.27 7.39 -4.62
C VAL A 341 23.12 6.89 -3.46
N TRP A 342 23.79 7.80 -2.75
CA TRP A 342 24.60 7.44 -1.59
C TRP A 342 23.77 6.82 -0.46
N LEU A 343 22.60 7.40 -0.15
CA LEU A 343 21.66 6.89 0.86
C LEU A 343 21.13 5.50 0.52
N TRP A 344 20.89 5.21 -0.76
CA TRP A 344 20.24 3.99 -1.22
C TRP A 344 21.21 2.84 -1.53
N ARG A 345 22.50 3.14 -1.75
CA ARG A 345 23.51 2.14 -2.13
C ARG A 345 23.56 0.92 -1.21
N LYS A 346 23.89 1.12 0.08
CA LYS A 346 24.07 0.00 1.01
C LYS A 346 22.81 -0.88 1.19
N PRO A 347 21.61 -0.31 1.41
CA PRO A 347 20.43 -1.16 1.60
C PRO A 347 20.05 -1.96 0.36
N LEU A 348 20.29 -1.44 -0.85
CA LEU A 348 20.01 -2.15 -2.09
C LEU A 348 21.06 -3.24 -2.38
N ASP A 349 22.33 -2.98 -2.10
CA ASP A 349 23.41 -3.97 -2.25
C ASP A 349 23.18 -5.19 -1.34
N LEU A 350 22.78 -4.97 -0.08
CA LEU A 350 22.44 -6.04 0.88
C LEU A 350 21.24 -6.90 0.48
N VAL A 351 20.38 -6.41 -0.42
CA VAL A 351 19.24 -7.19 -0.94
C VAL A 351 19.66 -7.98 -2.17
N LYS A 352 20.47 -7.38 -3.06
CA LYS A 352 21.04 -8.09 -4.21
C LYS A 352 21.87 -9.28 -3.77
N GLU A 353 22.73 -9.11 -2.76
CA GLU A 353 23.52 -10.21 -2.18
C GLU A 353 22.62 -11.34 -1.66
N ARG A 354 21.59 -11.00 -0.87
CA ARG A 354 20.63 -11.99 -0.34
C ARG A 354 19.77 -12.68 -1.41
N GLN A 355 19.42 -11.99 -2.49
CA GLN A 355 18.68 -12.59 -3.59
C GLN A 355 19.54 -13.58 -4.37
N VAL A 356 20.79 -13.22 -4.65
CA VAL A 356 21.77 -14.13 -5.27
C VAL A 356 21.99 -15.37 -4.40
N ASP A 357 22.05 -15.22 -3.07
CA ASP A 357 22.17 -16.35 -2.15
C ASP A 357 20.94 -17.28 -2.20
N LYS A 358 19.71 -16.72 -2.26
CA LYS A 358 18.47 -17.50 -2.37
C LYS A 358 18.36 -18.23 -3.71
N GLU A 359 18.70 -17.58 -4.82
CA GLU A 359 18.70 -18.19 -6.15
C GLU A 359 19.75 -19.31 -6.24
N SER A 360 20.93 -19.10 -5.64
CA SER A 360 21.98 -20.10 -5.56
C SER A 360 21.56 -21.32 -4.72
N GLN A 361 20.86 -21.10 -3.61
CA GLN A 361 20.30 -22.18 -2.78
C GLN A 361 19.18 -22.94 -3.51
N ALA A 362 18.27 -22.24 -4.19
CA ALA A 362 17.21 -22.88 -4.99
C ALA A 362 17.78 -23.70 -6.16
N ALA A 363 18.84 -23.22 -6.81
CA ALA A 363 19.55 -23.98 -7.85
C ALA A 363 20.22 -25.25 -7.28
N ALA A 364 20.80 -25.17 -6.08
CA ALA A 364 21.41 -26.32 -5.40
C ALA A 364 20.37 -27.38 -5.00
N ILE A 365 19.18 -26.98 -4.55
CA ILE A 365 18.08 -27.89 -4.23
C ILE A 365 17.57 -28.60 -5.50
N ASN A 366 17.38 -27.87 -6.60
CA ASN A 366 16.98 -28.48 -7.88
C ASN A 366 18.01 -29.48 -8.41
N LEU A 367 19.32 -29.23 -8.21
CA LEU A 367 20.38 -30.18 -8.56
C LEU A 367 20.34 -31.44 -7.68
N ALA A 368 20.08 -31.29 -6.38
CA ALA A 368 19.94 -32.41 -5.46
C ALA A 368 18.71 -33.27 -5.75
N GLU A 369 17.57 -32.66 -6.12
CA GLU A 369 16.38 -33.37 -6.57
C GLU A 369 16.61 -34.10 -7.90
N GLN A 370 17.43 -33.55 -8.78
CA GLN A 370 17.79 -34.19 -10.05
C GLN A 370 18.74 -35.39 -9.87
N ASP A 371 19.62 -35.35 -8.87
CA ASP A 371 20.46 -36.50 -8.47
C ASP A 371 19.64 -37.59 -7.74
N MET A 372 18.60 -37.22 -6.98
CA MET A 372 17.69 -38.20 -6.35
C MET A 372 16.80 -38.96 -7.34
N ILE A 373 16.63 -38.49 -8.58
CA ILE A 373 15.85 -39.18 -9.62
C ILE A 373 16.67 -40.26 -10.34
N LEU A 374 17.99 -40.31 -10.13
CA LEU A 374 18.88 -41.26 -10.81
C LEU A 374 19.26 -42.51 -9.99
N ASP A 375 18.85 -42.61 -8.71
CA ASP A 375 19.30 -43.69 -7.82
C ASP A 375 18.26 -44.77 -7.49
N ASP A 376 17.06 -44.72 -8.08
CA ASP A 376 15.98 -45.69 -7.81
C ASP A 376 16.15 -47.04 -8.56
N ASN A 377 17.39 -47.43 -8.86
CA ASN A 377 17.72 -48.72 -9.45
C ASN A 377 18.95 -49.36 -8.79
N ASN A 378 19.01 -49.42 -7.45
CA ASN A 378 19.73 -50.52 -6.81
C ASN A 378 19.47 -50.70 -5.30
N ALA A 379 19.37 -51.98 -4.95
CA ALA A 379 19.69 -52.60 -3.67
C ALA A 379 18.64 -52.64 -2.54
N ASP A 380 18.05 -53.84 -2.46
CA ASP A 380 17.70 -54.56 -1.24
C ASP A 380 18.73 -54.43 -0.10
N GLY A 381 18.26 -54.44 1.17
CA GLY A 381 19.07 -54.96 2.29
C GLY A 381 18.92 -54.28 3.66
N ASP A 382 18.06 -54.86 4.49
CA ASP A 382 18.33 -55.31 5.88
C ASP A 382 18.74 -54.30 6.99
N GLY A 383 17.84 -54.15 7.97
CA GLY A 383 18.11 -54.50 9.38
C GLY A 383 18.74 -53.47 10.32
N GLY A 384 18.05 -53.14 11.42
CA GLY A 384 18.68 -52.67 12.66
C GLY A 384 17.84 -51.72 13.50
N ASP A 385 17.05 -52.28 14.42
CA ASP A 385 16.48 -51.61 15.60
C ASP A 385 17.59 -51.04 16.51
N ASP A 386 17.32 -49.94 17.22
CA ASP A 386 17.62 -49.80 18.65
C ASP A 386 16.98 -48.52 19.21
N ASP A 387 16.07 -48.73 20.15
CA ASP A 387 15.44 -47.75 21.04
C ASP A 387 16.46 -47.19 22.05
N ASP A 388 16.37 -45.91 22.43
CA ASP A 388 16.68 -45.50 23.82
C ASP A 388 15.98 -44.19 24.20
N ASP A 389 15.22 -44.29 25.30
CA ASP A 389 14.46 -43.26 25.98
C ASP A 389 15.36 -42.41 26.90
N GLY A 390 15.03 -41.15 27.16
CA GLY A 390 15.82 -40.37 28.12
C GLY A 390 15.29 -38.98 28.45
N GLU A 391 14.46 -38.92 29.48
CA GLU A 391 13.79 -37.77 30.06
C GLU A 391 14.69 -36.63 30.62
N THR A 392 14.16 -35.41 30.50
CA THR A 392 14.10 -34.27 31.45
C THR A 392 15.26 -33.95 32.40
N SER A 393 15.61 -32.66 32.48
CA SER A 393 15.61 -31.95 33.77
C SER A 393 15.64 -30.43 33.59
N ASP A 394 14.69 -29.77 34.25
CA ASP A 394 14.60 -28.35 34.56
C ASP A 394 15.87 -27.80 35.22
N ASP A 395 16.16 -26.51 34.97
CA ASP A 395 16.78 -25.63 35.97
C ASP A 395 16.34 -24.19 35.73
N ASN A 396 15.54 -23.69 36.67
CA ASN A 396 15.11 -22.30 36.78
C ASN A 396 15.82 -21.68 38.00
N ALA A 397 16.45 -20.54 37.83
CA ALA A 397 17.00 -19.72 38.92
C ALA A 397 16.73 -18.24 38.61
N GLY A 398 16.22 -17.53 39.61
CA GLY A 398 15.67 -16.20 39.50
C GLY A 398 16.71 -15.09 39.46
N ASP A 399 16.23 -13.86 39.30
CA ASP A 399 16.49 -12.77 40.24
C ASP A 399 15.75 -11.47 39.87
N ASP A 400 15.62 -10.65 40.90
CA ASP A 400 14.64 -9.63 41.24
C ASP A 400 15.03 -8.19 40.79
N ALA A 401 14.12 -7.25 41.04
CA ALA A 401 14.31 -5.80 41.29
C ALA A 401 13.97 -4.76 40.19
N THR A 402 12.74 -4.22 40.33
CA THR A 402 12.33 -2.79 40.44
C THR A 402 12.96 -1.68 39.59
N SER A 403 12.14 -0.89 38.86
CA SER A 403 11.69 0.47 39.27
C SER A 403 11.06 1.32 38.14
N SER A 404 9.94 1.97 38.48
CA SER A 404 9.33 3.24 38.03
C SER A 404 9.67 3.89 36.67
N GLU A 405 8.65 4.26 35.88
CA GLU A 405 7.99 5.59 35.91
C GLU A 405 6.89 5.65 34.83
N GLY A 406 5.73 6.18 35.20
CA GLY A 406 4.59 6.39 34.32
C GLY A 406 4.61 7.80 33.71
N ASN A 407 4.04 7.94 32.52
CA ASN A 407 3.50 9.23 32.11
C ASN A 407 2.25 9.04 31.24
N HIS A 408 1.13 9.53 31.77
CA HIS A 408 -0.14 9.67 31.06
C HIS A 408 -0.09 10.93 30.21
N ASN A 409 -0.54 10.86 28.96
CA ASN A 409 -1.17 12.04 28.37
C ASN A 409 -2.33 11.69 27.45
N SER A 410 -3.38 12.47 27.61
CA SER A 410 -4.74 12.31 27.15
C SER A 410 -4.92 12.75 25.70
N ARG A 411 -5.76 12.00 24.95
CA ARG A 411 -6.14 12.30 23.57
C ARG A 411 -7.52 12.97 23.58
N ALA A 412 -7.56 14.27 23.28
CA ALA A 412 -8.79 15.00 23.03
C ALA A 412 -9.23 14.77 21.57
N GLY A 413 -10.52 14.44 21.39
CA GLY A 413 -11.15 14.20 20.10
C GLY A 413 -11.39 15.49 19.32
N GLY A 414 -10.99 15.47 18.04
CA GLY A 414 -11.34 16.45 17.03
C GLY A 414 -12.17 15.79 15.93
N ARG A 415 -13.25 16.45 15.51
CA ARG A 415 -14.24 15.98 14.53
C ARG A 415 -13.61 15.89 13.13
N SER A 416 -13.86 14.77 12.45
CA SER A 416 -13.56 14.56 11.03
C SER A 416 -14.39 15.52 10.17
N ALA A 417 -13.73 16.24 9.27
CA ALA A 417 -14.36 16.98 8.19
C ALA A 417 -13.68 16.50 6.91
N ASP A 418 -14.51 16.04 5.97
CA ASP A 418 -14.15 15.33 4.76
C ASP A 418 -13.20 16.16 3.88
N ALA A 419 -12.15 15.53 3.39
CA ALA A 419 -11.25 16.10 2.40
C ALA A 419 -11.24 15.15 1.20
N CYS A 420 -11.53 15.73 0.04
CA CYS A 420 -11.64 14.98 -1.19
C CYS A 420 -10.36 15.12 -2.02
N THR A 421 -9.77 13.99 -2.40
CA THR A 421 -8.69 14.00 -3.38
C THR A 421 -8.59 12.80 -4.29
N VAL A 422 -8.23 13.13 -5.54
CA VAL A 422 -7.95 12.20 -6.62
C VAL A 422 -6.45 12.04 -6.75
N ASN A 423 -5.96 10.84 -6.43
CA ASN A 423 -4.57 10.47 -6.62
C ASN A 423 -4.41 9.63 -7.89
N VAL A 424 -3.72 10.17 -8.89
CA VAL A 424 -3.23 9.38 -10.03
C VAL A 424 -2.13 8.47 -9.50
N HIS A 425 -2.40 7.17 -9.37
CA HIS A 425 -1.38 6.15 -9.12
C HIS A 425 -1.12 5.38 -10.41
N LEU A 426 0.17 5.17 -10.68
CA LEU A 426 0.66 4.49 -11.85
C LEU A 426 0.85 3.02 -11.50
N ALA A 427 -0.04 2.15 -11.97
CA ALA A 427 0.17 0.70 -11.87
C ALA A 427 1.41 0.31 -12.70
N PRO A 428 2.30 -0.56 -12.18
CA PRO A 428 3.41 -1.09 -12.96
C PRO A 428 2.88 -2.10 -13.99
N MET A 429 3.50 -2.13 -15.18
CA MET A 429 3.43 -3.28 -16.07
C MET A 429 4.48 -4.31 -15.64
N ASP A 430 4.23 -5.58 -15.97
CA ASP A 430 5.13 -6.72 -15.78
C ASP A 430 6.60 -6.34 -15.99
N ALA A 431 7.34 -6.27 -14.89
CA ALA A 431 8.78 -6.14 -14.90
C ALA A 431 9.40 -7.51 -15.17
N GLU A 432 9.15 -8.07 -16.35
CA GLU A 432 10.09 -9.03 -16.93
C GLU A 432 11.08 -8.27 -17.81
N ALA A 433 12.34 -8.36 -17.41
CA ALA A 433 13.53 -7.93 -18.13
C ALA A 433 13.74 -6.42 -18.35
N ALA A 434 14.40 -5.77 -17.38
CA ALA A 434 15.46 -4.79 -17.63
C ALA A 434 16.21 -4.43 -16.33
N PHE A 435 17.01 -5.36 -15.82
CA PHE A 435 18.15 -5.03 -14.97
C PHE A 435 19.42 -5.26 -15.78
N PHE A 436 19.92 -4.21 -16.45
CA PHE A 436 21.35 -3.98 -16.73
C PHE A 436 21.58 -2.49 -16.92
#